data_AF-A0AAU3WSD5-F1
#
_entry.id   AF-A0AAU3WSD5-F1
#
_cell.length_a   1.000
_cell.length_b   1.000
_cell.length_c   1.000
_cell.angle_alpha   90.00
_cell.angle_beta   90.00
_cell.angle_gamma   90.00
#
_symmetry.space_group_name_H-M   'P 1'
#
loop_
_entity.id
_entity.type
_entity.pdbx_description
1 polymer ?
#
loop_
_entity_poly.entity_id
_entity_poly.type
_entity_poly.pdbx_seq_one_letter_code
_entity_poly.pdbx_strand_id
1 'polypeptide(L)'
;MTATTTSTHTALPPPTSAARVALKSSTGRGLLDGAWWPRSRDLSAELPGLADVLDPLWGRITRVAVNPMLWPVVPRKVTVHDRVMKIGWFTPELDPHKLLLLTYGTGRFDLLVIPPETDDASAGRLMAAACATDGPPLTATDLMAAETARLQGVEVLDRAQSAQESWEYEGGATSTHAVPMAAGR
;
A
#
# COMPACT_ATOMS: atom_id res chain seq x y z
N MET A 1 16.01 58.24 6.17
CA MET A 1 15.62 57.51 4.95
C MET A 1 16.33 56.16 4.98
N THR A 2 15.61 55.05 5.19
CA THR A 2 16.18 53.69 5.18
C THR A 2 15.41 52.89 4.15
N ALA A 3 16.06 52.52 3.05
CA ALA A 3 15.47 51.73 1.98
C ALA A 3 15.65 50.23 2.29
N THR A 4 14.54 49.53 2.48
CA THR A 4 14.47 48.07 2.61
C THR A 4 14.64 47.45 1.22
N THR A 5 15.63 46.60 1.02
CA THR A 5 15.78 45.83 -0.22
C THR A 5 15.08 44.48 -0.05
N THR A 6 13.93 44.32 -0.69
CA THR A 6 13.17 43.06 -0.72
C THR A 6 13.73 42.19 -1.84
N SER A 7 14.35 41.05 -1.50
CA SER A 7 14.77 40.05 -2.48
C SER A 7 13.58 39.15 -2.82
N THR A 8 13.08 39.25 -4.04
CA THR A 8 12.03 38.36 -4.58
C THR A 8 12.67 37.05 -5.02
N HIS A 9 12.54 36.00 -4.20
CA HIS A 9 12.93 34.64 -4.60
C HIS A 9 11.78 34.02 -5.40
N THR A 10 11.93 33.93 -6.72
CA THR A 10 11.05 33.12 -7.57
C THR A 10 11.28 31.65 -7.23
N ALA A 11 10.44 31.10 -6.36
CA ALA A 11 10.42 29.67 -6.08
C ALA A 11 9.91 28.93 -7.33
N LEU A 12 10.78 28.15 -7.97
CA LEU A 12 10.37 27.11 -8.90
C LEU A 12 9.44 26.13 -8.14
N PRO A 13 8.33 25.64 -8.72
CA PRO A 13 7.53 24.61 -8.07
C PRO A 13 8.45 23.41 -7.74
N PRO A 14 8.35 22.84 -6.52
CA PRO A 14 9.18 21.70 -6.14
C PRO A 14 8.94 20.54 -7.13
N PRO A 15 9.96 19.73 -7.43
CA PRO A 15 9.76 18.53 -8.23
C PRO A 15 8.67 17.69 -7.55
N THR A 16 7.56 17.47 -8.25
CA THR A 16 6.53 16.52 -7.84
C THR A 16 7.25 15.19 -7.61
N SER A 17 7.27 14.71 -6.36
CA SER A 17 7.88 13.42 -6.04
C SER A 17 7.22 12.37 -6.92
N ALA A 18 8.01 11.70 -7.76
CA ALA A 18 7.49 10.72 -8.71
C ALA A 18 6.61 9.70 -7.97
N ALA A 19 5.41 9.47 -8.47
CA ALA A 19 4.47 8.53 -7.85
C ALA A 19 5.09 7.13 -7.79
N ARG A 20 4.89 6.43 -6.67
CA ARG A 20 5.37 5.04 -6.50
C ARG A 20 4.38 4.10 -7.17
N VAL A 21 4.66 3.73 -8.41
CA VAL A 21 3.77 2.91 -9.25
C VAL A 21 4.55 1.73 -9.81
N ALA A 22 3.93 0.55 -9.80
CA ALA A 22 4.41 -0.65 -10.48
C ALA A 22 3.32 -1.11 -11.43
N LEU A 23 3.66 -1.29 -12.71
CA LEU A 23 2.70 -1.63 -13.76
C LEU A 23 3.04 -2.97 -14.39
N LYS A 24 1.99 -3.71 -14.77
CA LYS A 24 2.14 -4.93 -15.56
C LYS A 24 2.54 -4.56 -17.00
N SER A 25 3.45 -5.33 -17.57
CA SER A 25 3.96 -5.10 -18.94
C SER A 25 2.95 -5.45 -20.04
N SER A 26 1.93 -6.27 -19.75
CA SER A 26 0.82 -6.54 -20.66
C SER A 26 -0.53 -6.44 -19.96
N THR A 27 -1.39 -5.58 -20.49
CA THR A 27 -2.79 -5.46 -20.06
C THR A 27 -3.60 -6.58 -20.71
N GLY A 28 -4.29 -7.41 -19.92
CA GLY A 28 -5.17 -8.45 -20.46
C GLY A 28 -5.20 -9.79 -19.72
N ARG A 29 -4.33 -10.01 -18.72
CA ARG A 29 -4.40 -11.18 -17.82
C ARG A 29 -4.43 -10.72 -16.36
N GLY A 30 -5.48 -11.11 -15.62
CA GLY A 30 -5.68 -10.77 -14.21
C GLY A 30 -6.68 -9.63 -13.99
N LEU A 31 -7.03 -9.39 -12.73
CA LEU A 31 -8.01 -8.37 -12.30
C LEU A 31 -7.39 -6.98 -12.07
N LEU A 32 -6.06 -6.88 -12.12
CA LEU A 32 -5.28 -5.68 -11.84
C LEU A 32 -4.20 -5.47 -12.90
N ASP A 33 -4.01 -4.22 -13.29
CA ASP A 33 -3.00 -3.73 -14.24
C ASP A 33 -1.71 -3.25 -13.54
N GLY A 34 -1.72 -3.21 -12.21
CA GLY A 34 -0.56 -2.83 -11.41
C GLY A 34 -0.93 -2.45 -9.97
N ALA A 35 0.01 -1.79 -9.31
CA ALA A 35 -0.14 -1.24 -7.98
C ALA A 35 0.37 0.21 -7.90
N TRP A 36 -0.24 0.96 -7.01
CA TRP A 36 0.12 2.30 -6.64
C TRP A 36 0.23 2.41 -5.12
N TRP A 37 1.35 2.95 -4.67
CA TRP A 37 1.63 3.20 -3.26
C TRP A 37 1.67 4.70 -2.95
N PRO A 38 0.50 5.33 -2.68
CA PRO A 38 0.42 6.74 -2.31
C PRO A 38 1.36 7.12 -1.15
N ARG A 39 1.76 8.39 -1.10
CA ARG A 39 2.49 8.95 0.06
C ARG A 39 1.54 9.38 1.17
N SER A 40 0.31 9.73 0.81
CA SER A 40 -0.73 10.23 1.69
C SER A 40 -2.12 9.79 1.24
N ARG A 41 -3.12 9.97 2.11
CA ARG A 41 -4.54 9.74 1.76
C ARG A 41 -5.22 10.98 1.17
N ASP A 42 -4.46 11.96 0.67
CA ASP A 42 -4.99 13.14 -0.02
C ASP A 42 -4.95 12.94 -1.54
N LEU A 43 -6.10 12.59 -2.11
CA LEU A 43 -6.24 12.42 -3.57
C LEU A 43 -5.86 13.68 -4.36
N SER A 44 -6.04 14.88 -3.81
CA SER A 44 -5.74 16.13 -4.52
C SER A 44 -4.23 16.34 -4.68
N ALA A 45 -3.46 15.94 -3.67
CA ALA A 45 -2.01 16.02 -3.68
C ALA A 45 -1.38 14.90 -4.51
N GLU A 46 -1.98 13.71 -4.47
CA GLU A 46 -1.39 12.50 -5.05
C GLU A 46 -1.71 12.30 -6.54
N LEU A 47 -2.93 12.62 -6.98
CA LEU A 47 -3.37 12.36 -8.36
C LEU A 47 -2.57 13.09 -9.44
N PRO A 48 -2.07 14.31 -9.25
CA PRO A 48 -1.18 14.95 -10.22
C PRO A 48 0.06 14.10 -10.50
N GLY A 49 0.81 13.71 -9.47
CA GLY A 49 2.03 12.90 -9.64
C GLY A 49 1.74 11.51 -10.21
N LEU A 50 0.58 10.92 -9.89
CA LEU A 50 0.14 9.67 -10.51
C LEU A 50 -0.14 9.84 -12.01
N ALA A 51 -0.82 10.93 -12.39
CA ALA A 51 -1.12 11.21 -13.79
C ALA A 51 0.15 11.45 -14.61
N ASP A 52 1.16 12.11 -14.05
CA ASP A 52 2.46 12.36 -14.71
C ASP A 52 3.13 11.05 -15.15
N VAL A 53 3.04 10.01 -14.32
CA VAL A 53 3.62 8.69 -14.60
C VAL A 53 2.77 7.89 -15.58
N LEU A 54 1.44 7.97 -15.47
CA LEU A 54 0.53 7.11 -16.23
C LEU A 54 0.14 7.66 -17.61
N ASP A 55 0.06 8.98 -17.77
CA ASP A 55 -0.34 9.61 -19.04
C ASP A 55 0.52 9.18 -20.24
N PRO A 56 1.86 9.08 -20.14
CA PRO A 56 2.70 8.62 -21.24
C PRO A 56 2.51 7.13 -21.58
N LEU A 57 2.05 6.33 -20.61
CA LEU A 57 2.00 4.86 -20.71
C LEU A 57 0.62 4.37 -21.18
N TRP A 58 -0.43 4.95 -20.62
CA TRP A 58 -1.82 4.53 -20.83
C TRP A 58 -2.64 5.56 -21.58
N GLY A 59 -2.02 6.69 -21.92
CA GLY A 59 -2.71 7.84 -22.47
C GLY A 59 -3.40 8.65 -21.38
N ARG A 60 -4.03 9.75 -21.82
CA ARG A 60 -4.59 10.76 -20.95
C ARG A 60 -5.67 10.22 -20.02
N ILE A 61 -5.41 10.22 -18.71
CA ILE A 61 -6.40 9.86 -17.69
C ILE A 61 -7.41 10.99 -17.51
N THR A 62 -8.70 10.65 -17.62
CA THR A 62 -9.81 11.62 -17.55
C THR A 62 -10.67 11.45 -16.31
N ARG A 63 -10.78 10.22 -15.80
CA ARG A 63 -11.62 9.90 -14.65
C ARG A 63 -10.95 8.87 -13.77
N VAL A 64 -11.09 9.07 -12.48
CA VAL A 64 -10.65 8.16 -11.43
C VAL A 64 -11.86 7.77 -10.59
N ALA A 65 -11.90 6.53 -10.14
CA ALA A 65 -12.87 6.08 -9.15
C ALA A 65 -12.18 5.33 -8.00
N VAL A 66 -12.61 5.66 -6.79
CA VAL A 66 -12.11 5.09 -5.53
C VAL A 66 -13.25 4.56 -4.67
N ASN A 67 -12.96 3.65 -3.76
CA ASN A 67 -13.89 3.32 -2.68
C ASN A 67 -13.59 4.26 -1.51
N PRO A 68 -14.57 5.03 -1.00
CA PRO A 68 -14.32 6.05 0.02
C PRO A 68 -13.93 5.46 1.39
N MET A 69 -14.02 4.14 1.59
CA MET A 69 -13.66 3.47 2.84
C MET A 69 -12.22 3.79 3.31
N LEU A 70 -11.27 3.93 2.38
CA LEU A 70 -9.86 4.19 2.69
C LEU A 70 -9.45 5.65 2.45
N TRP A 71 -10.36 6.52 1.99
CA TRP A 71 -10.07 7.90 1.62
C TRP A 71 -10.89 8.86 2.49
N PRO A 72 -10.26 9.58 3.45
CA PRO A 72 -10.98 10.48 4.36
C PRO A 72 -11.77 11.58 3.64
N VAL A 73 -11.22 12.06 2.51
CA VAL A 73 -11.85 13.08 1.66
C VAL A 73 -11.77 12.60 0.22
N VAL A 74 -12.91 12.53 -0.46
CA VAL A 74 -12.99 12.25 -1.89
C VAL A 74 -13.48 13.50 -2.63
N PRO A 75 -12.57 14.33 -3.17
CA PRO A 75 -12.97 15.49 -3.96
C PRO A 75 -13.69 15.02 -5.23
N ARG A 76 -14.65 15.80 -5.75
CA ARG A 76 -15.35 15.47 -7.02
C ARG A 76 -14.49 15.73 -8.25
N LYS A 77 -13.52 16.64 -8.13
CA LYS A 77 -12.67 17.16 -9.20
C LYS A 77 -11.31 17.50 -8.62
N VAL A 78 -10.26 17.10 -9.31
CA VAL A 78 -8.88 17.52 -9.01
C VAL A 78 -8.28 18.14 -10.26
N THR A 79 -7.58 19.25 -10.09
CA THR A 79 -6.83 19.90 -11.16
C THR A 79 -5.49 19.19 -11.29
N VAL A 80 -5.22 18.64 -12.47
CA VAL A 80 -3.97 18.00 -12.83
C VAL A 80 -3.41 18.79 -13.99
N HIS A 81 -2.26 19.46 -13.81
CA HIS A 81 -1.77 20.47 -14.77
C HIS A 81 -2.87 21.48 -15.12
N ASP A 82 -3.19 21.64 -16.41
CA ASP A 82 -4.22 22.56 -16.92
C ASP A 82 -5.58 21.88 -17.19
N ARG A 83 -5.82 20.70 -16.59
CA ARG A 83 -7.05 19.94 -16.82
C ARG A 83 -7.73 19.50 -15.54
N VAL A 84 -9.04 19.31 -15.63
CA VAL A 84 -9.86 18.77 -14.54
C VAL A 84 -10.01 17.26 -14.71
N MET A 85 -9.48 16.50 -13.75
CA MET A 85 -9.74 15.08 -13.60
C MET A 85 -11.01 14.89 -12.75
N LYS A 86 -11.97 14.12 -13.26
CA LYS A 86 -13.20 13.81 -12.52
C LYS A 86 -12.95 12.64 -11.59
N ILE A 87 -13.43 12.75 -10.36
CA ILE A 87 -13.30 11.68 -9.37
C ILE A 87 -14.70 11.21 -9.00
N GLY A 88 -14.93 9.92 -9.19
CA GLY A 88 -16.11 9.22 -8.71
C GLY A 88 -15.78 8.39 -7.49
N TRP A 89 -16.83 7.97 -6.78
CA TRP A 89 -16.71 6.96 -5.75
C TRP A 89 -17.86 5.96 -5.87
N PHE A 90 -17.56 4.71 -5.54
CA PHE A 90 -18.53 3.61 -5.52
C PHE A 90 -18.28 2.80 -4.25
N THR A 91 -19.32 2.61 -3.44
CA THR A 91 -19.22 1.97 -2.12
C THR A 91 -19.51 0.47 -2.11
N PRO A 92 -20.45 -0.07 -2.92
CA PRO A 92 -20.67 -1.52 -2.96
C PRO A 92 -19.93 -2.24 -4.10
N GLU A 93 -19.78 -1.65 -5.29
CA GLU A 93 -19.20 -2.37 -6.45
C GLU A 93 -17.66 -2.31 -6.56
N LEU A 94 -17.02 -1.37 -5.85
CA LEU A 94 -15.57 -1.17 -5.97
C LEU A 94 -14.85 -1.69 -4.73
N ASP A 95 -13.87 -2.56 -4.95
CA ASP A 95 -12.98 -3.05 -3.90
C ASP A 95 -12.32 -1.87 -3.13
N PRO A 96 -12.26 -1.90 -1.78
CA PRO A 96 -11.67 -0.85 -0.95
C PRO A 96 -10.25 -0.45 -1.37
N HIS A 97 -9.43 -1.42 -1.75
CA HIS A 97 -8.03 -1.27 -2.11
C HIS A 97 -7.85 -1.12 -3.62
N LYS A 98 -8.90 -0.78 -4.38
CA LYS A 98 -8.81 -0.65 -5.84
C LYS A 98 -9.03 0.80 -6.29
N LEU A 99 -8.15 1.24 -7.17
CA LEU A 99 -8.26 2.49 -7.92
C LEU A 99 -8.57 2.17 -9.37
N LEU A 100 -9.72 2.64 -9.85
CA LEU A 100 -10.12 2.49 -11.25
C LEU A 100 -9.78 3.77 -12.00
N LEU A 101 -9.03 3.66 -13.09
CA LEU A 101 -8.69 4.77 -13.97
C LEU A 101 -9.34 4.56 -15.34
N LEU A 102 -9.93 5.64 -15.88
CA LEU A 102 -10.45 5.68 -17.24
C LEU A 102 -9.66 6.68 -18.06
N THR A 103 -9.12 6.18 -19.16
CA THR A 103 -8.39 6.96 -20.16
C THR A 103 -9.29 7.22 -21.37
N TYR A 104 -9.02 8.30 -22.09
CA TYR A 104 -9.69 8.55 -23.35
C TYR A 104 -9.06 7.68 -24.45
N GLY A 105 -9.80 6.70 -24.96
CA GLY A 105 -9.37 5.86 -26.09
C GLY A 105 -8.72 4.52 -25.71
N THR A 106 -7.97 4.45 -24.61
CA THR A 106 -7.26 3.21 -24.21
C THR A 106 -8.08 2.31 -23.29
N GLY A 107 -9.09 2.86 -22.61
CA GLY A 107 -10.04 2.10 -21.81
C GLY A 107 -9.81 2.22 -20.31
N ARG A 108 -10.10 1.11 -19.61
CA ARG A 108 -10.13 0.99 -18.14
C ARG A 108 -8.87 0.31 -17.64
N PHE A 109 -8.31 0.86 -16.57
CA PHE A 109 -7.21 0.27 -15.82
C PHE A 109 -7.57 0.16 -14.34
N ASP A 110 -7.23 -0.95 -13.71
CA ASP A 110 -7.47 -1.22 -12.30
C ASP A 110 -6.13 -1.35 -11.55
N LEU A 111 -5.87 -0.48 -10.59
CA LEU A 111 -4.67 -0.48 -9.75
C LEU A 111 -5.00 -0.91 -8.32
N LEU A 112 -4.12 -1.72 -7.73
CA LEU A 112 -4.09 -1.91 -6.28
C LEU A 112 -3.62 -0.62 -5.59
N VAL A 113 -4.33 -0.16 -4.57
CA VAL A 113 -3.94 0.92 -3.68
C VAL A 113 -3.37 0.32 -2.40
N ILE A 114 -2.07 0.51 -2.21
CA ILE A 114 -1.37 0.13 -0.99
C ILE A 114 -1.50 1.28 0.02
N PRO A 115 -1.99 1.08 1.24
CA PRO A 115 -2.05 2.14 2.24
C PRO A 115 -0.69 2.81 2.46
N PRO A 116 -0.63 4.14 2.65
CA PRO A 116 0.64 4.84 2.87
C PRO A 116 1.36 4.39 4.15
N GLU A 117 0.63 3.78 5.10
CA GLU A 117 1.15 3.24 6.36
C GLU A 117 1.79 1.86 6.23
N THR A 118 1.67 1.21 5.07
CA THR A 118 2.32 -0.08 4.79
C THR A 118 3.84 0.10 4.73
N ASP A 119 4.59 -0.80 5.38
CA ASP A 119 6.06 -0.77 5.36
C ASP A 119 6.63 -1.07 3.97
N ASP A 120 7.87 -0.63 3.70
CA ASP A 120 8.53 -0.78 2.40
C ASP A 120 8.59 -2.24 1.91
N ALA A 121 8.81 -3.21 2.81
CA ALA A 121 8.95 -4.61 2.43
C ALA A 121 7.60 -5.20 2.01
N SER A 122 6.54 -4.91 2.76
CA SER A 122 5.16 -5.30 2.41
C SER A 122 4.67 -4.60 1.16
N ALA A 123 4.94 -3.30 1.01
CA ALA A 123 4.61 -2.55 -0.19
C ALA A 123 5.32 -3.13 -1.41
N GLY A 124 6.62 -3.44 -1.32
CA GLY A 124 7.38 -4.07 -2.40
C GLY A 124 6.80 -5.42 -2.83
N ARG A 125 6.41 -6.27 -1.88
CA ARG A 125 5.75 -7.57 -2.18
C ARG A 125 4.39 -7.38 -2.84
N LEU A 126 3.56 -6.48 -2.33
CA LEU A 126 2.23 -6.18 -2.89
C LEU A 126 2.35 -5.62 -4.32
N MET A 127 3.31 -4.72 -4.55
CA MET A 127 3.59 -4.18 -5.88
C MET A 127 4.03 -5.28 -6.86
N ALA A 128 4.92 -6.18 -6.43
CA ALA A 128 5.33 -7.31 -7.25
C ALA A 128 4.16 -8.26 -7.55
N ALA A 129 3.34 -8.58 -6.53
CA ALA A 129 2.20 -9.48 -6.68
C ALA A 129 1.12 -8.92 -7.60
N ALA A 130 0.83 -7.62 -7.55
CA ALA A 130 -0.12 -6.97 -8.46
C ALA A 130 0.35 -6.98 -9.93
N CYS A 131 1.66 -6.99 -10.15
CA CYS A 131 2.26 -7.07 -11.48
C CYS A 131 2.49 -8.51 -11.98
N ALA A 132 2.40 -9.51 -11.09
CA ALA A 132 2.59 -10.91 -11.44
C ALA A 132 1.57 -11.34 -12.52
N THR A 133 2.04 -12.16 -13.46
CA THR A 133 1.22 -12.69 -14.57
C THR A 133 0.94 -14.18 -14.40
N ASP A 134 1.65 -14.81 -13.47
CA ASP A 134 1.61 -16.19 -13.06
C ASP A 134 0.80 -16.33 -11.76
N GLY A 135 -0.43 -16.80 -11.88
CA GLY A 135 -1.30 -17.05 -10.73
C GLY A 135 -2.78 -16.92 -11.04
N PRO A 136 -3.65 -17.34 -10.11
CA PRO A 136 -5.08 -17.07 -10.23
C PRO A 136 -5.33 -15.55 -10.22
N PRO A 137 -6.39 -15.07 -10.90
CA PRO A 137 -6.78 -13.67 -10.80
C PRO A 137 -7.23 -13.37 -9.36
N LEU A 138 -6.46 -12.54 -8.65
CA LEU A 138 -6.76 -12.09 -7.28
C LEU A 138 -7.32 -10.66 -7.28
N THR A 139 -8.27 -10.39 -6.39
CA THR A 139 -8.74 -9.02 -6.13
C THR A 139 -7.70 -8.22 -5.33
N ALA A 140 -7.89 -6.90 -5.24
CA ALA A 140 -7.04 -6.06 -4.42
C ALA A 140 -7.17 -6.41 -2.93
N THR A 141 -8.39 -6.72 -2.46
CA THR A 141 -8.63 -7.22 -1.10
C THR A 141 -7.94 -8.56 -0.85
N ASP A 142 -7.98 -9.50 -1.79
CA ASP A 142 -7.33 -10.81 -1.62
C ASP A 142 -5.80 -10.66 -1.46
N LEU A 143 -5.18 -9.76 -2.24
CA LEU A 143 -3.75 -9.47 -2.12
C LEU A 143 -3.41 -8.86 -0.75
N MET A 144 -4.21 -7.90 -0.28
CA MET A 144 -4.03 -7.30 1.05
C MET A 144 -4.24 -8.31 2.18
N ALA A 145 -5.23 -9.20 2.05
CA ALA A 145 -5.50 -10.26 3.02
C ALA A 145 -4.38 -11.30 3.07
N ALA A 146 -3.85 -11.70 1.91
CA ALA A 146 -2.72 -12.61 1.81
C ALA A 146 -1.45 -12.03 2.47
N GLU A 147 -1.16 -10.74 2.25
CA GLU A 147 -0.03 -10.09 2.92
C GLU A 147 -0.24 -9.99 4.44
N THR A 148 -1.45 -9.68 4.89
CA THR A 148 -1.78 -9.64 6.33
C THR A 148 -1.58 -11.01 6.98
N ALA A 149 -2.07 -12.07 6.35
CA ALA A 149 -1.88 -13.45 6.83
C ALA A 149 -0.40 -13.84 6.87
N ARG A 150 0.39 -13.38 5.89
CA ARG A 150 1.84 -13.59 5.84
C ARG A 150 2.54 -12.96 7.05
N LEU A 151 2.21 -11.71 7.37
CA LEU A 151 2.79 -11.00 8.52
C LEU A 151 2.43 -11.69 9.84
N GLN A 152 1.17 -12.11 9.99
CA GLN A 152 0.74 -12.87 11.18
C GLN A 152 1.47 -14.20 11.33
N GLY A 153 1.71 -14.92 10.24
CA GLY A 153 2.48 -16.17 10.26
C GLY A 153 3.93 -15.98 10.70
N VAL A 154 4.58 -14.89 10.25
CA VAL A 154 5.94 -14.55 10.67
C VAL A 154 5.99 -14.22 12.16
N GLU A 155 5.02 -13.44 12.68
CA GLU A 155 4.97 -13.13 14.12
C GLU A 155 4.73 -14.36 15.00
N VAL A 156 3.93 -15.32 14.54
CA VAL A 156 3.73 -16.58 15.27
C VAL A 156 5.03 -17.39 15.35
N LEU A 157 5.80 -17.43 14.26
CA LEU A 157 7.11 -18.11 14.25
C LEU A 157 8.12 -17.40 15.17
N ASP A 158 8.19 -16.08 15.13
CA ASP A 158 9.07 -15.28 16.00
C ASP A 158 8.73 -15.46 17.49
N ARG A 159 7.44 -15.46 17.82
CA ARG A 159 6.96 -15.77 19.19
C ARG A 159 7.33 -17.18 19.62
N ALA A 160 7.18 -18.17 18.73
CA ALA A 160 7.52 -19.55 19.03
C ALA A 160 9.04 -19.72 19.27
N GLN A 161 9.87 -19.02 18.49
CA GLN A 161 11.33 -18.99 18.68
C GLN A 161 11.71 -18.28 19.98
N SER A 162 11.16 -17.09 20.23
CA SER A 162 11.40 -16.33 21.47
C SER A 162 10.98 -17.10 22.72
N ALA A 163 9.84 -17.82 22.65
CA ALA A 163 9.42 -18.70 23.72
C ALA A 163 10.46 -19.81 23.92
N GLN A 164 10.89 -20.50 22.85
CA GLN A 164 11.91 -21.55 22.92
C GLN A 164 13.22 -21.06 23.55
N GLU A 165 13.72 -19.90 23.15
CA GLU A 165 14.93 -19.29 23.73
C GLU A 165 14.74 -18.95 25.22
N SER A 166 13.54 -18.48 25.61
CA SER A 166 13.23 -18.21 27.02
C SER A 166 13.15 -19.48 27.88
N TRP A 167 12.65 -20.59 27.32
CA TRP A 167 12.62 -21.90 28.00
C TRP A 167 14.02 -22.50 28.18
N GLU A 168 14.96 -22.18 27.29
CA GLU A 168 16.36 -22.63 27.39
C GLU A 168 17.15 -21.89 28.49
N TYR A 169 16.66 -20.74 28.96
CA TYR A 169 17.30 -19.96 30.03
C TYR A 169 16.84 -20.36 31.45
N GLU A 170 15.73 -21.08 31.59
CA GLU A 170 15.21 -21.59 32.88
C GLU A 170 15.54 -23.08 33.09
N GLY A 171 16.61 -23.57 32.47
CA GLY A 171 17.10 -24.94 32.60
C GLY A 171 18.14 -25.10 33.71
N GLY A 172 17.77 -25.04 34.99
CA GLY A 172 18.73 -25.32 36.06
C GLY A 172 18.25 -25.27 37.50
N ALA A 173 17.48 -26.27 37.95
CA ALA A 173 17.75 -27.04 39.19
C ALA A 173 16.56 -27.96 39.54
N THR A 174 16.59 -29.21 39.11
CA THR A 174 15.89 -30.30 39.78
C THR A 174 16.58 -30.56 41.12
N SER A 175 16.10 -29.97 42.21
CA SER A 175 16.35 -30.53 43.53
C SER A 175 15.35 -31.65 43.79
N THR A 176 15.72 -32.85 43.36
CA THR A 176 15.18 -34.09 43.92
C THR A 176 15.55 -34.13 45.41
N HIS A 177 14.59 -33.85 46.29
CA HIS A 177 14.67 -34.30 47.68
C HIS A 177 13.71 -35.47 47.86
N ALA A 178 14.26 -36.68 47.73
CA ALA A 178 13.59 -37.90 48.16
C ALA A 178 13.59 -37.91 49.70
N VAL A 179 12.39 -37.92 50.30
CA VAL A 179 12.23 -38.18 51.74
C VAL A 179 12.16 -39.70 51.93
N PRO A 180 13.11 -40.34 52.66
CA PRO A 180 12.91 -41.71 53.06
C PRO A 180 11.95 -41.78 54.25
N MET A 181 10.88 -42.56 54.08
CA MET A 181 10.01 -43.05 55.16
C MET A 181 10.85 -43.85 56.17
N ALA A 182 10.87 -43.42 57.42
CA ALA A 182 11.41 -44.19 58.54
C ALA A 182 10.28 -44.97 59.22
N ALA A 183 10.43 -46.29 59.27
CA ALA A 183 9.63 -47.21 60.07
C ALA A 183 10.36 -47.55 61.39
N GLY A 184 9.60 -47.69 62.48
CA GLY A 184 10.03 -48.21 63.79
C GLY A 184 9.53 -47.31 64.93
N ARG A 185 8.77 -47.76 65.93
CA ARG A 185 8.49 -49.09 66.51
C ARG A 185 7.07 -49.11 67.07
#